data_AF-A0A945X002-F1
#
_entry.id   AF-A0A945X002-F1
#
_cell.length_a   1.000
_cell.length_b   1.000
_cell.length_c   1.000
_cell.angle_alpha   90.00
_cell.angle_beta   90.00
_cell.angle_gamma   90.00
#
_symmetry.space_group_name_H-M   'P 1'
#
loop_
_entity.id
_entity.type
_entity.pdbx_description
1 polymer ?
#
loop_
_entity_poly.entity_id
_entity_poly.type
_entity_poly.pdbx_seq_one_letter_code
_entity_poly.pdbx_strand_id
1 'polypeptide(L)'
;MSFGAGTDQYLIAAGQGTFEAVDMMGNVPPVPVVQGVRAVMPVSATPSFLRICGSGVVPTVLGVAAALVECTAAVPGVPAAATLHVRNPLAIPATVTASWELPREFGRARGEESFLFGDDEAKTVMLRFPIEHRGDDAPRRTVARVHLRTGDGPFAVLRVPFEIATAIAVRELATAPTFDLRGAANIVSLFEADPNSRHLLWQGEADLGVRTWLTVSDRELVLRFAVDDDVHSQPFASGEIWQGDSIQIGIQVPGQVGF
;
A
#
# COMPACT_ATOMS: atom_id res chain seq x y z
N MET A 1 -6.83 -9.32 5.97
CA MET A 1 -6.16 -8.74 7.15
C MET A 1 -6.09 -7.23 6.98
N SER A 2 -6.71 -6.48 7.89
CA SER A 2 -6.63 -5.01 7.92
C SER A 2 -5.22 -4.61 8.38
N PHE A 3 -4.44 -4.01 7.49
CA PHE A 3 -3.19 -3.31 7.85
C PHE A 3 -3.43 -1.81 7.96
N GLY A 4 -4.53 -1.43 8.65
CA GLY A 4 -4.78 -0.05 9.10
C GLY A 4 -4.08 0.25 10.43
N ALA A 5 -2.89 -0.29 10.66
CA ALA A 5 -2.07 0.03 11.81
C ALA A 5 -1.19 1.24 11.50
N GLY A 6 -1.77 2.42 11.76
CA GLY A 6 -1.13 3.72 11.97
C GLY A 6 0.01 4.12 11.03
N THR A 7 -0.35 4.69 9.88
CA THR A 7 0.56 5.60 9.14
C THR A 7 0.79 6.90 9.90
N ASP A 8 -0.11 7.24 10.81
CA ASP A 8 -0.16 8.55 11.40
C ASP A 8 0.86 8.68 12.51
N GLN A 9 1.56 9.80 12.51
CA GLN A 9 2.51 10.17 13.55
C GLN A 9 1.98 11.41 14.24
N TYR A 10 1.98 11.43 15.56
CA TYR A 10 1.49 12.55 16.37
C TYR A 10 2.65 13.33 16.97
N LEU A 11 2.52 14.65 16.95
CA LEU A 11 3.44 15.57 17.58
C LEU A 11 2.98 15.87 19.00
N ILE A 12 3.85 15.66 19.98
CA ILE A 12 3.58 15.90 21.40
C ILE A 12 4.62 16.88 21.91
N ALA A 13 4.17 18.01 22.45
CA ALA A 13 5.03 19.00 23.09
C ALA A 13 4.99 18.84 24.61
N ALA A 14 6.14 18.85 25.26
CA ALA A 14 6.20 18.69 26.71
C ALA A 14 7.46 19.32 27.31
N GLY A 15 7.56 20.66 27.25
CA GLY A 15 8.61 21.44 27.93
C GLY A 15 10.04 20.93 27.71
N GLN A 16 10.98 21.32 28.59
CA GLN A 16 12.31 20.70 28.63
C GLN A 16 12.23 19.41 29.46
N GLY A 17 12.60 18.28 28.87
CA GLY A 17 12.55 16.98 29.51
C GLY A 17 13.12 15.87 28.64
N THR A 18 13.16 14.65 29.17
CA THR A 18 13.49 13.46 28.37
C THR A 18 12.22 12.78 27.90
N PHE A 19 12.28 12.24 26.68
CA PHE A 19 11.16 11.57 26.03
C PHE A 19 11.57 10.13 25.74
N GLU A 20 10.76 9.19 26.23
CA GLU A 20 11.02 7.76 26.09
C GLU A 20 9.71 7.08 25.68
N ALA A 21 9.69 6.47 24.49
CA ALA A 21 8.62 5.53 24.16
C ALA A 21 8.87 4.24 24.94
N VAL A 22 7.83 3.70 25.57
CA VAL A 22 7.91 2.44 26.33
C VAL A 22 6.85 1.49 25.79
N ASP A 23 7.26 0.30 25.34
CA ASP A 23 6.34 -0.72 24.89
C ASP A 23 5.70 -1.50 26.06
N MET A 24 4.74 -2.38 25.76
CA MET A 24 4.07 -3.21 26.78
C MET A 24 5.02 -4.15 27.54
N MET A 25 6.20 -4.43 27.00
CA MET A 25 7.21 -5.29 27.60
C MET A 25 8.27 -4.51 28.40
N GLY A 26 8.15 -3.18 28.45
CA GLY A 26 9.10 -2.29 29.13
C GLY A 26 10.35 -1.97 28.32
N ASN A 27 10.43 -2.35 27.05
CA ASN A 27 11.53 -1.93 26.18
C ASN A 27 11.36 -0.44 25.83
N VAL A 28 12.49 0.23 25.63
CA VAL A 28 12.52 1.67 25.33
C VAL A 28 13.01 1.89 23.90
N PRO A 29 12.13 1.73 22.87
CA PRO A 29 12.51 2.06 21.50
C PRO A 29 12.81 3.56 21.34
N PRO A 30 13.67 3.94 20.37
CA PRO A 30 13.98 5.34 20.12
C PRO A 30 12.73 6.09 19.64
N VAL A 31 12.54 7.31 20.16
CA VAL A 31 11.51 8.26 19.72
C VAL A 31 12.19 9.49 19.13
N PRO A 32 11.81 9.97 17.93
CA PRO A 32 12.33 11.22 17.40
C PRO A 32 11.97 12.37 18.33
N VAL A 33 13.00 13.09 18.81
CA VAL A 33 12.86 14.29 19.63
C VAL A 33 13.38 15.47 18.83
N VAL A 34 12.56 16.51 18.75
CA VAL A 34 12.82 17.71 17.96
C VAL A 34 12.98 18.89 18.91
N GLN A 35 14.08 19.63 18.76
CA GLN A 35 14.46 20.78 19.61
C GLN A 35 14.51 20.46 21.12
N GLY A 36 14.57 19.19 21.52
CA GLY A 36 14.57 18.75 22.91
C GLY A 36 13.25 18.99 23.66
N VAL A 37 12.19 19.43 22.97
CA VAL A 37 10.92 19.85 23.60
C VAL A 37 9.67 19.23 22.99
N ARG A 38 9.82 18.55 21.85
CA ARG A 38 8.74 17.89 21.12
C ARG A 38 9.16 16.47 20.78
N ALA A 39 8.25 15.51 20.90
CA ALA A 39 8.43 14.14 20.44
C ALA A 39 7.42 13.80 19.34
N VAL A 40 7.85 12.97 18.39
CA VAL A 40 6.97 12.44 17.34
C VAL A 40 6.69 10.97 17.62
N MET A 41 5.44 10.66 17.95
CA MET A 41 5.02 9.30 18.33
C MET A 41 4.21 8.66 17.20
N PRO A 42 4.61 7.48 16.68
CA PRO A 42 3.80 6.75 15.73
C PRO A 42 2.58 6.15 16.44
N VAL A 43 1.41 6.21 15.79
CA VAL A 43 0.29 5.34 16.16
C VAL A 43 0.61 3.95 15.62
N SER A 44 0.48 2.93 16.45
CA SER A 44 0.84 1.57 16.06
C SER A 44 -0.18 0.57 16.58
N ALA A 45 -0.28 -0.60 15.95
CA ALA A 45 -1.11 -1.71 16.44
C ALA A 45 -0.60 -2.26 17.77
N THR A 46 0.69 -2.12 18.04
CA THR A 46 1.28 -2.46 19.33
C THR A 46 1.13 -1.27 20.26
N PRO A 47 0.39 -1.40 21.36
CA PRO A 47 0.25 -0.30 22.32
C PRO A 47 1.61 0.04 22.92
N SER A 48 1.84 1.33 23.10
CA SER A 48 2.99 1.90 23.78
C SER A 48 2.56 3.20 24.45
N PHE A 49 3.34 3.67 25.41
CA PHE A 49 3.13 4.96 26.05
C PHE A 49 4.38 5.82 25.95
N LEU A 50 4.19 7.12 25.87
CA LEU A 50 5.27 8.10 25.94
C LEU A 50 5.49 8.47 27.40
N ARG A 51 6.64 8.11 27.95
CA ARG A 51 7.12 8.60 29.24
C ARG A 51 7.86 9.92 29.00
N ILE A 52 7.44 10.95 29.74
CA ILE A 52 8.07 12.27 29.74
C ILE A 52 8.58 12.53 31.14
N CYS A 53 9.90 12.72 31.29
CA CYS A 53 10.51 13.00 32.57
C CYS A 53 10.98 14.46 32.62
N GLY A 54 10.38 15.25 33.51
CA GLY A 54 10.72 16.65 33.75
C GLY A 54 9.80 17.25 34.82
N SER A 55 10.30 18.20 35.61
CA SER A 55 9.51 18.82 36.67
C SER A 55 8.47 19.80 36.11
N GLY A 56 7.20 19.65 36.48
CA GLY A 56 6.12 20.59 36.12
C GLY A 56 5.70 20.55 34.65
N VAL A 57 6.04 19.49 33.93
CA VAL A 57 5.74 19.35 32.50
C VAL A 57 4.32 18.81 32.30
N VAL A 58 3.48 19.55 31.58
CA VAL A 58 2.17 19.08 31.11
C VAL A 58 2.26 18.79 29.60
N PRO A 59 2.11 17.53 29.17
CA PRO A 59 2.15 17.20 27.74
C PRO A 59 0.93 17.77 27.01
N THR A 60 1.17 18.32 25.83
CA THR A 60 0.14 18.79 24.90
C THR A 60 0.28 18.06 23.57
N VAL A 61 -0.81 17.45 23.09
CA VAL A 61 -0.86 16.83 21.76
C VAL A 61 -1.10 17.95 20.74
N LEU A 62 -0.12 18.22 19.88
CA LEU A 62 -0.19 19.25 18.83
C LEU A 62 -0.91 18.75 17.56
N GLY A 63 -1.28 17.47 17.53
CA GLY A 63 -1.99 16.82 16.43
C GLY A 63 -1.07 15.96 15.57
N VAL A 64 -1.48 15.71 14.33
CA VAL A 64 -0.76 14.85 13.38
C VAL A 64 0.47 15.58 12.85
N ALA A 65 1.65 14.99 13.05
CA ALA A 65 2.92 15.38 12.47
C ALA A 65 3.02 14.96 11.01
N ALA A 66 2.59 13.74 10.70
CA ALA A 66 2.63 13.20 9.35
C ALA A 66 1.58 12.09 9.19
N ALA A 67 0.86 12.07 8.07
CA ALA A 67 -0.09 11.02 7.73
C ALA A 67 -0.19 10.83 6.20
N LEU A 68 -0.48 9.61 5.78
CA LEU A 68 -0.86 9.33 4.40
C LEU A 68 -2.35 9.63 4.23
N VAL A 69 -2.69 10.50 3.28
CA VAL A 69 -4.09 10.82 2.94
C VAL A 69 -4.61 9.83 1.91
N GLU A 70 -3.89 9.69 0.80
CA GLU A 70 -4.25 8.81 -0.30
C GLU A 70 -3.00 8.44 -1.12
N CYS A 71 -3.11 7.35 -1.89
CA CYS A 71 -2.08 6.90 -2.80
C CYS A 71 -2.74 6.31 -4.05
N THR A 72 -2.19 6.60 -5.22
CA THR A 72 -2.61 5.95 -6.46
C THR A 72 -2.08 4.51 -6.53
N ALA A 73 -2.71 3.69 -7.37
CA ALA A 73 -2.12 2.42 -7.77
C ALA A 73 -0.78 2.65 -8.49
N ALA A 74 0.14 1.69 -8.36
CA ALA A 74 1.37 1.64 -9.10
C ALA A 74 1.12 0.95 -10.44
N VAL A 75 1.23 1.72 -11.53
CA VAL A 75 1.11 1.22 -12.91
C VAL A 75 2.47 1.39 -13.58
N PRO A 76 3.08 0.31 -14.11
CA PRO A 76 4.34 0.42 -14.84
C PRO A 76 4.26 1.44 -15.99
N GLY A 77 5.25 2.32 -16.07
CA GLY A 77 5.32 3.42 -17.04
C GLY A 77 4.55 4.69 -16.63
N VAL A 78 3.78 4.67 -15.53
CA VAL A 78 3.03 5.83 -15.03
C VAL A 78 3.52 6.18 -13.62
N PRO A 79 3.97 7.43 -13.37
CA PRO A 79 4.35 7.82 -12.02
C PRO A 79 3.16 7.67 -11.05
N ALA A 80 3.37 6.92 -9.97
CA ALA A 80 2.40 6.87 -8.88
C ALA A 80 2.51 8.14 -8.04
N ALA A 81 1.43 8.52 -7.38
CA ALA A 81 1.40 9.68 -6.48
C ALA A 81 0.89 9.30 -5.09
N ALA A 82 1.49 9.88 -4.05
CA ALA A 82 0.98 9.80 -2.69
C ALA A 82 0.80 11.21 -2.12
N THR A 83 -0.39 11.46 -1.59
CA THR A 83 -0.75 12.71 -0.94
C THR A 83 -0.54 12.54 0.56
N LEU A 84 0.30 13.38 1.15
CA LEU A 84 0.67 13.34 2.56
C LEU A 84 0.19 14.60 3.27
N HIS A 85 -0.39 14.46 4.46
CA HIS A 85 -0.50 15.54 5.41
C HIS A 85 0.80 15.60 6.20
N VAL A 86 1.44 16.76 6.26
CA VAL A 86 2.71 16.96 6.98
C VAL A 86 2.64 18.26 7.76
N ARG A 87 3.12 18.23 9.00
CA ARG A 87 3.34 19.39 9.86
C ARG A 87 4.83 19.56 10.10
N ASN A 88 5.31 20.80 10.02
CA ASN A 88 6.65 21.14 10.47
C ASN A 88 6.76 20.90 11.98
N PRO A 89 7.63 19.97 12.45
CA PRO A 89 7.74 19.68 13.86
C PRO A 89 8.44 20.80 14.65
N LEU A 90 9.05 21.78 13.96
CA LEU A 90 9.80 22.88 14.56
C LEU A 90 8.92 24.10 14.84
N ALA A 91 9.24 24.83 15.91
CA ALA A 91 8.63 26.12 16.23
C ALA A 91 9.21 27.30 15.40
N ILE A 92 9.87 26.99 14.29
CA ILE A 92 10.48 27.95 13.37
C ILE A 92 10.24 27.49 11.93
N PRO A 93 10.24 28.39 10.93
CA PRO A 93 10.17 28.00 9.53
C PRO A 93 11.28 27.02 9.16
N ALA A 94 10.95 26.02 8.37
CA ALA A 94 11.87 24.95 8.01
C ALA A 94 11.58 24.33 6.66
N THR A 95 12.62 23.80 6.03
CA THR A 95 12.47 22.88 4.91
C THR A 95 12.24 21.48 5.45
N VAL A 96 11.12 20.86 5.06
CA VAL A 96 10.89 19.43 5.26
C VAL A 96 11.26 18.71 3.98
N THR A 97 12.12 17.71 4.11
CA THR A 97 12.56 16.86 3.03
C THR A 97 11.98 15.46 3.21
N ALA A 98 11.31 14.96 2.18
CA ALA A 98 10.83 13.60 2.06
C ALA A 98 11.78 12.81 1.17
N SER A 99 12.30 11.68 1.66
CA SER A 99 13.13 10.76 0.87
C SER A 99 12.58 9.35 0.89
N TRP A 100 12.80 8.60 -0.18
CA TRP A 100 12.30 7.24 -0.33
C TRP A 100 13.21 6.38 -1.20
N GLU A 101 13.11 5.07 -0.98
CA GLU A 101 13.58 4.04 -1.90
C GLU A 101 12.38 3.15 -2.21
N LEU A 102 12.11 2.96 -3.51
CA LEU A 102 11.05 2.06 -3.93
C LEU A 102 11.40 0.60 -3.59
N PRO A 103 10.39 -0.26 -3.38
CA PRO A 103 10.60 -1.69 -3.25
C PRO A 103 11.36 -2.27 -4.44
N ARG A 104 12.03 -3.43 -4.24
CA ARG A 104 12.84 -4.09 -5.28
C ARG A 104 12.02 -4.40 -6.54
N GLU A 105 10.72 -4.61 -6.38
CA GLU A 105 9.78 -4.93 -7.44
C GLU A 105 9.61 -3.77 -8.43
N PHE A 106 9.95 -2.55 -8.03
CA PHE A 106 10.00 -1.33 -8.85
C PHE A 106 11.43 -0.83 -9.08
N GLY A 107 12.44 -1.71 -8.98
CA GLY A 107 13.81 -1.38 -9.37
C GLY A 107 14.61 -0.58 -8.35
N ARG A 108 14.08 -0.38 -7.13
CA ARG A 108 14.76 0.38 -6.06
C ARG A 108 15.11 1.82 -6.43
N ALA A 109 14.32 2.44 -7.30
CA ALA A 109 14.50 3.85 -7.60
C ALA A 109 14.42 4.69 -6.31
N ARG A 110 15.32 5.65 -6.18
CA ARG A 110 15.39 6.57 -5.03
C ARG A 110 14.92 7.94 -5.45
N GLY A 111 14.28 8.65 -4.53
CA GLY A 111 13.83 10.00 -4.76
C GLY A 111 13.87 10.84 -3.49
N GLU A 112 13.90 12.15 -3.70
CA GLU A 112 13.83 13.14 -2.64
C GLU A 112 13.05 14.37 -3.15
N GLU A 113 12.13 14.88 -2.34
CA GLU A 113 11.39 16.12 -2.58
C GLU A 113 11.43 16.99 -1.32
N SER A 114 11.56 18.29 -1.49
CA SER A 114 11.65 19.25 -0.38
C SER A 114 10.59 20.33 -0.48
N PHE A 115 10.03 20.71 0.68
CA PHE A 115 8.95 21.68 0.77
C PHE A 115 9.25 22.66 1.89
N LEU A 116 8.98 23.95 1.65
CA LEU A 116 9.14 25.02 2.65
C LEU A 116 7.90 25.12 3.53
N PHE A 117 8.07 25.15 4.84
CA PHE A 117 7.01 25.34 5.82
C PHE A 117 7.28 26.57 6.69
N GLY A 118 6.22 27.26 7.10
CA GLY A 118 6.21 28.20 8.20
C GLY A 118 6.40 27.52 9.56
N ASP A 119 6.35 28.32 10.63
CA ASP A 119 6.43 27.83 12.00
C ASP A 119 5.20 27.00 12.38
N ASP A 120 5.43 25.76 12.83
CA ASP A 120 4.36 24.81 13.18
C ASP A 120 3.30 24.58 12.08
N GLU A 121 3.59 25.00 10.85
CA GLU A 121 2.65 24.95 9.72
C GLU A 121 2.37 23.49 9.36
N ALA A 122 1.09 23.20 9.06
CA ALA A 122 0.67 21.93 8.48
C ALA A 122 0.07 22.15 7.10
N LYS A 123 0.43 21.30 6.14
CA LYS A 123 -0.11 21.32 4.78
C LYS A 123 -0.12 19.95 4.15
N THR A 124 -0.82 19.86 3.03
CA THR A 124 -0.84 18.68 2.18
C THR A 124 0.22 18.82 1.09
N VAL A 125 1.05 17.79 0.92
CA VAL A 125 2.08 17.70 -0.11
C VAL A 125 1.87 16.43 -0.93
N MET A 126 2.25 16.45 -2.21
CA MET A 126 2.13 15.29 -3.09
C MET A 126 3.53 14.87 -3.53
N LEU A 127 3.86 13.60 -3.28
CA LEU A 127 5.09 12.96 -3.75
C LEU A 127 4.82 12.18 -5.02
N ARG A 128 5.80 12.15 -5.93
CA ARG A 128 5.73 11.35 -7.15
C ARG A 128 6.78 10.25 -7.16
N PHE A 129 6.35 9.04 -7.49
CA PHE A 129 7.17 7.84 -7.50
C PHE A 129 7.31 7.33 -8.93
N PRO A 130 8.53 7.26 -9.49
CA PRO A 130 8.74 6.75 -10.84
C PRO A 130 8.57 5.23 -10.85
N ILE A 131 7.39 4.75 -11.23
CA ILE A 131 7.11 3.31 -11.41
C ILE A 131 7.46 2.94 -12.85
N GLU A 132 8.72 2.68 -13.14
CA GLU A 132 9.16 2.39 -14.51
C GLU A 132 8.84 0.96 -14.94
N HIS A 133 9.00 0.01 -14.03
CA HIS A 133 8.82 -1.41 -14.31
C HIS A 133 8.24 -2.16 -13.11
N ARG A 134 7.71 -3.34 -13.38
CA ARG A 134 7.26 -4.33 -12.39
C ARG A 134 8.02 -5.62 -12.65
N GLY A 135 8.67 -6.19 -11.63
CA GLY A 135 9.23 -7.54 -11.71
C GLY A 135 8.14 -8.61 -11.86
N ASP A 136 8.42 -9.70 -12.57
CA ASP A 136 7.43 -10.75 -12.89
C ASP A 136 6.77 -11.34 -11.63
N ASP A 137 7.56 -11.55 -10.57
CA ASP A 137 7.10 -12.08 -9.28
C ASP A 137 6.61 -11.00 -8.29
N ALA A 138 6.38 -9.77 -8.77
CA ALA A 138 5.95 -8.69 -7.87
C ALA A 138 4.58 -9.02 -7.26
N PRO A 139 4.44 -8.93 -5.92
CA PRO A 139 3.18 -9.19 -5.25
C PRO A 139 2.12 -8.18 -5.70
N ARG A 140 0.84 -8.49 -5.50
CA ARG A 140 -0.24 -7.54 -5.83
C ARG A 140 -0.16 -6.23 -5.06
N ARG A 141 0.47 -6.25 -3.88
CA ARG A 141 0.63 -5.09 -3.02
C ARG A 141 2.04 -5.03 -2.46
N THR A 142 2.61 -3.84 -2.40
CA THR A 142 3.90 -3.58 -1.74
C THR A 142 3.84 -2.27 -0.96
N VAL A 143 4.89 -1.97 -0.18
CA VAL A 143 4.95 -0.78 0.68
C VAL A 143 6.30 -0.10 0.52
N ALA A 144 6.28 1.18 0.14
CA ALA A 144 7.45 2.05 0.24
C ALA A 144 7.49 2.73 1.62
N ARG A 145 8.70 3.07 2.08
CA ARG A 145 8.89 3.93 3.26
C ARG A 145 9.32 5.31 2.79
N VAL A 146 8.61 6.33 3.27
CA VAL A 146 8.96 7.74 3.07
C VAL A 146 9.49 8.28 4.38
N HIS A 147 10.76 8.68 4.39
CA HIS A 147 11.42 9.28 5.53
C HIS A 147 11.28 10.80 5.46
N LEU A 148 10.78 11.42 6.51
CA LEU A 148 10.65 12.87 6.64
C LEU A 148 11.71 13.40 7.59
N ARG A 149 12.44 14.43 7.14
CA ARG A 149 13.49 15.10 7.90
C ARG A 149 13.39 16.61 7.76
N THR A 150 13.95 17.31 8.74
CA THR A 150 14.25 18.74 8.67
C THR A 150 15.77 18.95 8.72
N GLY A 151 16.22 20.21 8.81
CA GLY A 151 17.62 20.51 9.14
C GLY A 151 18.07 19.93 10.49
N ASP A 152 17.14 19.78 11.44
CA ASP A 152 17.41 19.22 12.78
C ASP A 152 17.45 17.69 12.82
N GLY A 153 17.17 17.04 11.68
CA GLY A 153 17.24 15.58 11.54
C GLY A 153 15.90 14.91 11.19
N PRO A 154 15.86 13.57 11.18
CA PRO A 154 14.67 12.79 10.87
C PRO A 154 13.64 12.92 11.99
N PHE A 155 12.36 13.02 11.62
CA PHE A 155 11.27 13.12 12.59
C PHE A 155 10.11 12.15 12.34
N ALA A 156 9.93 11.66 11.10
CA ALA A 156 8.85 10.75 10.78
C ALA A 156 9.20 9.76 9.66
N VAL A 157 8.46 8.65 9.61
CA VAL A 157 8.52 7.62 8.57
C VAL A 157 7.11 7.16 8.23
N LEU A 158 6.64 7.45 7.02
CA LEU A 158 5.34 7.01 6.53
C LEU A 158 5.47 5.73 5.70
N ARG A 159 4.44 4.88 5.78
CA ARG A 159 4.30 3.69 4.94
C ARG A 159 3.33 4.02 3.81
N VAL A 160 3.81 4.00 2.57
CA VAL A 160 2.99 4.24 1.38
C VAL A 160 2.69 2.89 0.73
N PRO A 161 1.45 2.37 0.85
CA PRO A 161 1.05 1.12 0.23
C PRO A 161 0.73 1.35 -1.25
N PHE A 162 1.40 0.61 -2.12
CA PHE A 162 1.06 0.55 -3.54
C PHE A 162 0.29 -0.73 -3.83
N GLU A 163 -0.92 -0.59 -4.37
CA GLU A 163 -1.58 -1.65 -5.11
C GLU A 163 -0.99 -1.64 -6.53
N ILE A 164 -0.48 -2.79 -6.98
CA ILE A 164 0.13 -2.92 -8.29
C ILE A 164 -0.95 -3.25 -9.30
N ALA A 165 -1.19 -2.33 -10.24
CA ALA A 165 -2.17 -2.50 -11.30
C ALA A 165 -1.49 -2.96 -12.59
N THR A 166 -2.14 -3.87 -13.30
CA THR A 166 -1.73 -4.30 -14.64
C THR A 166 -2.26 -3.30 -15.66
N ALA A 167 -1.37 -2.73 -16.48
CA ALA A 167 -1.79 -1.89 -17.60
C ALA A 167 -2.51 -2.75 -18.65
N ILE A 168 -3.70 -2.33 -19.05
CA ILE A 168 -4.50 -2.99 -20.08
C ILE A 168 -4.17 -2.31 -21.42
N ALA A 169 -4.01 -3.12 -22.48
CA ALA A 169 -3.76 -2.61 -23.82
C ALA A 169 -4.92 -1.73 -24.31
N VAL A 170 -4.63 -0.80 -25.22
CA VAL A 170 -5.62 0.10 -25.82
C VAL A 170 -5.87 -0.31 -27.25
N ARG A 171 -7.15 -0.41 -27.64
CA ARG A 171 -7.70 -0.74 -28.97
C ARG A 171 -7.45 -2.17 -29.46
N GLU A 172 -6.28 -2.74 -29.22
CA GLU A 172 -5.93 -4.08 -29.68
C GLU A 172 -5.57 -4.99 -28.50
N LEU A 173 -5.89 -6.28 -28.61
CA LEU A 173 -5.45 -7.28 -27.63
C LEU A 173 -3.94 -7.49 -27.80
N ALA A 174 -3.23 -7.56 -26.67
CA ALA A 174 -1.82 -7.95 -26.68
C ALA A 174 -1.63 -9.36 -27.27
N THR A 175 -0.43 -9.65 -27.76
CA THR A 175 -0.09 -11.01 -28.24
C THR A 175 0.00 -11.99 -27.07
N ALA A 176 0.64 -11.59 -25.98
CA ALA A 176 0.70 -12.34 -24.72
C ALA A 176 -0.57 -12.11 -23.87
N PRO A 177 -0.99 -13.11 -23.07
CA PRO A 177 -2.11 -12.94 -22.14
C PRO A 177 -1.84 -11.82 -21.12
N THR A 178 -2.87 -11.03 -20.81
CA THR A 178 -2.85 -10.02 -19.75
C THR A 178 -2.75 -10.67 -18.37
N PHE A 179 -3.46 -11.79 -18.15
CA PHE A 179 -3.27 -12.65 -16.98
C PHE A 179 -3.19 -14.12 -17.42
N ASP A 180 -2.15 -14.81 -16.97
CA ASP A 180 -1.98 -16.26 -17.10
C ASP A 180 -2.24 -16.92 -15.75
N LEU A 181 -3.40 -17.57 -15.61
CA LEU A 181 -3.89 -18.13 -14.35
C LEU A 181 -3.60 -19.63 -14.22
N ARG A 182 -2.71 -20.18 -15.07
CA ARG A 182 -2.38 -21.61 -15.05
C ARG A 182 -1.47 -22.04 -13.91
N GLY A 183 -0.81 -21.10 -13.22
CA GLY A 183 0.10 -21.40 -12.12
C GLY A 183 -0.60 -21.61 -10.78
N ALA A 184 -0.02 -22.47 -9.93
CA ALA A 184 -0.51 -22.78 -8.58
C ALA A 184 -0.81 -21.55 -7.70
N ALA A 185 -0.06 -20.46 -7.87
CA ALA A 185 -0.26 -19.21 -7.12
C ALA A 185 -1.62 -18.54 -7.39
N ASN A 186 -2.35 -18.96 -8.43
CA ASN A 186 -3.68 -18.46 -8.77
C ASN A 186 -4.81 -19.39 -8.31
N ILE A 187 -4.48 -20.53 -7.72
CA ILE A 187 -5.46 -21.50 -7.22
C ILE A 187 -5.69 -21.26 -5.72
N VAL A 188 -6.95 -21.23 -5.32
CA VAL A 188 -7.35 -21.26 -3.91
C VAL A 188 -7.92 -22.66 -3.64
N SER A 189 -7.13 -23.52 -3.00
CA SER A 189 -7.60 -24.85 -2.62
C SER A 189 -8.37 -24.80 -1.30
N LEU A 190 -9.56 -25.40 -1.30
CA LEU A 190 -10.35 -25.60 -0.08
C LEU A 190 -10.02 -26.92 0.63
N PHE A 191 -9.16 -27.76 0.03
CA PHE A 191 -8.95 -29.15 0.42
C PHE A 191 -7.50 -29.50 0.80
N GLU A 192 -6.60 -28.52 0.85
CA GLU A 192 -5.16 -28.71 1.13
C GLU A 192 -4.85 -29.50 2.41
N ALA A 193 -5.73 -29.46 3.41
CA ALA A 193 -5.54 -30.12 4.70
C ALA A 193 -6.12 -31.55 4.79
N ASP A 194 -6.87 -32.03 3.78
CA ASP A 194 -7.51 -33.35 3.81
C ASP A 194 -6.79 -34.37 2.89
N PRO A 195 -6.11 -35.40 3.45
CA PRO A 195 -5.43 -36.42 2.67
C PRO A 195 -6.33 -37.22 1.72
N ASN A 196 -7.64 -37.31 1.96
CA ASN A 196 -8.59 -38.02 1.10
C ASN A 196 -9.00 -37.20 -0.13
N SER A 197 -8.76 -35.89 -0.10
CA SER A 197 -9.14 -34.93 -1.14
C SER A 197 -7.99 -34.60 -2.09
N ARG A 198 -6.93 -35.43 -2.12
CA ARG A 198 -5.76 -35.24 -3.00
C ARG A 198 -6.11 -35.15 -4.50
N HIS A 199 -7.16 -35.85 -4.93
CA HIS A 199 -7.64 -35.81 -6.30
C HIS A 199 -8.31 -34.47 -6.68
N LEU A 200 -8.63 -33.63 -5.69
CA LEU A 200 -9.18 -32.28 -5.86
C LEU A 200 -8.09 -31.18 -5.77
N LEU A 201 -6.84 -31.56 -5.56
CA LEU A 201 -5.72 -30.62 -5.55
C LEU A 201 -5.25 -30.39 -6.98
N TRP A 202 -4.86 -29.15 -7.26
CA TRP A 202 -4.28 -28.76 -8.54
C TRP A 202 -3.08 -29.64 -8.91
N GLN A 203 -3.13 -30.30 -10.06
CA GLN A 203 -2.14 -31.29 -10.50
C GLN A 203 -1.12 -30.75 -11.50
N GLY A 204 -1.24 -29.49 -11.93
CA GLY A 204 -0.34 -28.86 -12.88
C GLY A 204 -1.06 -27.95 -13.86
N GLU A 205 -0.30 -27.31 -14.76
CA GLU A 205 -0.86 -26.33 -15.71
C GLU A 205 -1.93 -26.91 -16.66
N ALA A 206 -2.00 -28.24 -16.80
CA ALA A 206 -2.96 -28.94 -17.65
C ALA A 206 -4.27 -29.31 -16.95
N ASP A 207 -4.36 -29.09 -15.62
CA ASP A 207 -5.51 -29.50 -14.82
C ASP A 207 -6.67 -28.50 -14.96
N LEU A 208 -6.42 -27.23 -14.65
CA LEU A 208 -7.38 -26.13 -14.80
C LEU A 208 -6.63 -24.84 -15.08
N GLY A 209 -6.93 -24.22 -16.23
CA GLY A 209 -6.15 -23.12 -16.75
C GLY A 209 -6.97 -22.08 -17.47
N VAL A 210 -6.80 -20.81 -17.10
CA VAL A 210 -7.37 -19.69 -17.84
C VAL A 210 -6.28 -18.72 -18.24
N ARG A 211 -6.21 -18.43 -19.55
CA ARG A 211 -5.47 -17.29 -20.08
C ARG A 211 -6.46 -16.22 -20.49
N THR A 212 -6.18 -14.98 -20.11
CA THR A 212 -7.06 -13.85 -20.37
C THR A 212 -6.34 -12.75 -21.13
N TRP A 213 -7.04 -12.12 -22.06
CA TRP A 213 -6.58 -10.92 -22.74
C TRP A 213 -7.63 -9.84 -22.57
N LEU A 214 -7.16 -8.65 -22.18
CA LEU A 214 -8.00 -7.48 -22.01
C LEU A 214 -7.50 -6.38 -22.94
N THR A 215 -8.44 -5.68 -23.57
CA THR A 215 -8.17 -4.39 -24.22
C THR A 215 -9.34 -3.45 -24.00
N VAL A 216 -9.07 -2.15 -24.06
CA VAL A 216 -10.09 -1.12 -23.92
C VAL A 216 -10.07 -0.19 -25.12
N SER A 217 -11.25 0.15 -25.64
CA SER A 217 -11.45 1.21 -26.63
C SER A 217 -12.23 2.37 -26.01
N ASP A 218 -12.52 3.41 -26.79
CA ASP A 218 -13.29 4.56 -26.33
C ASP A 218 -14.73 4.18 -25.88
N ARG A 219 -15.23 2.99 -26.24
CA ARG A 219 -16.60 2.55 -25.97
C ARG A 219 -16.73 1.17 -25.32
N GLU A 220 -15.71 0.32 -25.40
CA GLU A 220 -15.83 -1.09 -25.09
C GLU A 220 -14.64 -1.59 -24.26
N LEU A 221 -14.92 -2.42 -23.26
CA LEU A 221 -13.95 -3.31 -22.64
C LEU A 221 -14.09 -4.67 -23.32
N VAL A 222 -13.04 -5.12 -24.01
CA VAL A 222 -13.01 -6.39 -24.70
C VAL A 222 -12.22 -7.40 -23.86
N LEU A 223 -12.86 -8.53 -23.58
CA LEU A 223 -12.31 -9.61 -22.78
C LEU A 223 -12.29 -10.88 -23.63
N ARG A 224 -11.13 -11.51 -23.74
CA ARG A 224 -10.97 -12.84 -24.35
C ARG A 224 -10.45 -13.81 -23.30
N PHE A 225 -11.09 -14.97 -23.23
CA PHE A 225 -10.67 -16.07 -22.37
C PHE A 225 -10.31 -17.26 -23.23
N ALA A 226 -9.19 -17.91 -22.92
CA ALA A 226 -8.89 -19.26 -23.36
C ALA A 226 -8.90 -20.13 -22.11
N VAL A 227 -9.88 -21.01 -22.02
CA VAL A 227 -10.09 -21.92 -20.89
C VAL A 227 -9.68 -23.31 -21.37
N ASP A 228 -8.78 -23.92 -20.62
CA ASP A 228 -8.40 -25.32 -20.78
C ASP A 228 -9.13 -26.09 -19.66
N ASP A 229 -10.06 -26.95 -20.06
CA ASP A 229 -10.97 -27.71 -19.19
C ASP A 229 -11.19 -29.11 -19.79
N ASP A 230 -11.33 -30.13 -18.94
CA ASP A 230 -11.48 -31.51 -19.39
C ASP A 230 -12.92 -31.82 -19.79
N VAL A 231 -13.89 -31.34 -19.01
CA VAL A 231 -15.33 -31.51 -19.25
C VAL A 231 -16.10 -30.25 -18.83
N HIS A 232 -16.44 -29.42 -19.80
CA HIS A 232 -17.34 -28.31 -19.56
C HIS A 232 -18.77 -28.80 -19.22
N SER A 233 -19.24 -28.46 -18.03
CA SER A 233 -20.57 -28.78 -17.51
C SER A 233 -21.26 -27.54 -16.95
N GLN A 234 -22.18 -26.98 -17.72
CA GLN A 234 -23.02 -25.87 -17.30
C GLN A 234 -24.52 -26.22 -17.45
N PRO A 235 -25.11 -26.93 -16.48
CA PRO A 235 -26.53 -27.25 -16.50
C PRO A 235 -27.41 -26.10 -16.00
N PHE A 236 -26.81 -25.06 -15.40
CA PHE A 236 -27.53 -23.92 -14.83
C PHE A 236 -27.58 -22.74 -15.83
N ALA A 237 -28.54 -21.85 -15.63
CA ALA A 237 -28.77 -20.72 -16.51
C ALA A 237 -29.06 -19.44 -15.72
N SER A 238 -28.95 -18.30 -16.41
CA SER A 238 -29.29 -16.98 -15.87
C SER A 238 -28.58 -16.69 -14.54
N GLY A 239 -29.30 -16.29 -13.49
CA GLY A 239 -28.74 -15.96 -12.18
C GLY A 239 -28.09 -17.12 -11.46
N GLU A 240 -28.28 -18.35 -11.91
CA GLU A 240 -27.72 -19.56 -11.27
C GLU A 240 -26.50 -20.12 -12.01
N ILE A 241 -26.03 -19.45 -13.07
CA ILE A 241 -24.89 -19.91 -13.87
C ILE A 241 -23.60 -20.09 -13.03
N TRP A 242 -23.49 -19.41 -11.89
CA TRP A 242 -22.36 -19.52 -10.96
C TRP A 242 -22.21 -20.90 -10.33
N GLN A 243 -23.25 -21.75 -10.37
CA GLN A 243 -23.24 -23.08 -9.77
C GLN A 243 -22.58 -24.16 -10.66
N GLY A 244 -22.37 -23.86 -11.95
CA GLY A 244 -21.63 -24.72 -12.88
C GLY A 244 -20.44 -23.98 -13.48
N ASP A 245 -19.83 -24.56 -14.51
CA ASP A 245 -18.64 -23.98 -15.14
C ASP A 245 -18.99 -22.65 -15.81
N SER A 246 -18.43 -21.57 -15.28
CA SER A 246 -18.74 -20.21 -15.70
C SER A 246 -17.56 -19.28 -15.50
N ILE A 247 -17.51 -18.25 -16.34
CA ILE A 247 -16.61 -17.12 -16.16
C ILE A 247 -17.42 -15.99 -15.51
N GLN A 248 -16.99 -15.57 -14.34
CA GLN A 248 -17.61 -14.47 -13.61
C GLN A 248 -16.66 -13.27 -13.59
N ILE A 249 -17.19 -12.09 -13.90
CA ILE A 249 -16.41 -10.87 -14.07
C ILE A 249 -16.98 -9.80 -13.15
N GLY A 250 -16.23 -9.46 -12.11
CA GLY A 250 -16.52 -8.31 -11.25
C GLY A 250 -15.84 -7.06 -11.80
N ILE A 251 -16.60 -5.99 -12.03
CA ILE A 251 -16.07 -4.70 -12.48
C ILE A 251 -16.53 -3.63 -11.51
N GLN A 252 -15.58 -2.85 -10.99
CA GLN A 252 -15.85 -1.63 -10.25
C GLN A 252 -15.37 -0.43 -11.07
N VAL A 253 -16.31 0.41 -11.49
CA VAL A 253 -16.02 1.65 -12.20
C VAL A 253 -15.91 2.79 -11.18
N PRO A 254 -14.86 3.62 -11.22
CA PRO A 254 -14.71 4.76 -10.31
C PRO A 254 -15.97 5.64 -10.28
N GLY A 255 -16.42 6.01 -9.08
CA GLY A 255 -17.62 6.83 -8.88
C GLY A 255 -18.94 6.09 -9.03
N GLN A 256 -18.92 4.78 -9.33
CA GLN A 256 -20.09 3.92 -9.31
C GLN A 256 -20.04 3.00 -8.10
N VAL A 257 -21.21 2.73 -7.52
CA VAL A 257 -21.34 1.65 -6.53
C VAL A 257 -21.21 0.34 -7.31
N GLY A 258 -20.03 -0.28 -7.24
CA GLY A 258 -19.72 -1.58 -7.83
C GLY A 258 -19.76 -2.70 -6.79
N PHE A 259 -19.65 -3.94 -7.28
CA PHE A 259 -19.85 -5.21 -6.56
C PHE A 259 -19.27 -5.28 -5.14
#